data_AF-A0A816K4L5-F1
#
_entry.id   AF-A0A816K4L5-F1
#
_cell.length_a   1.000
_cell.length_b   1.000
_cell.length_c   1.000
_cell.angle_alpha   90.00
_cell.angle_beta   90.00
_cell.angle_gamma   90.00
#
_symmetry.space_group_name_H-M   'P 1'
#
loop_
_entity.id
_entity.type
_entity.pdbx_description
1 polymer ?
#
loop_
_entity_poly.entity_id
_entity_poly.type
_entity_poly.pdbx_seq_one_letter_code
_entity_poly.pdbx_strand_id
1 'polypeptide(L)'
;MPLDNDGDCSLTKLISSILDHIPNLLSFKSKWSSIRVKLANLNTQLSDIAASSSSNQLALDLLLSARETLHAAASVAARCEGPNLSEGKLKTHSDVDSVMARLDRHVKDAEVLIKSGLLNEIVSILSKKEAAARNLVIQLQIGKPESKNSTMESLLREDDKNVMISIAQGLVPVLVRLLDSCSLSMKEKVVVVISRISTVESSKHVLIAEGLSLLNHLLRVLESGSGF
;
A
#
# COMPACT_ATOMS: atom_id res chain seq x y z
N MET A 1 -15.70 21.34 8.75
CA MET A 1 -14.73 22.38 8.34
C MET A 1 -13.48 21.66 7.88
N PRO A 2 -13.00 21.89 6.65
CA PRO A 2 -11.80 21.24 6.17
C PRO A 2 -10.62 21.81 6.96
N LEU A 3 -9.83 20.94 7.58
CA LEU A 3 -8.57 21.34 8.20
C LEU A 3 -7.63 21.72 7.05
N ASP A 4 -7.33 23.02 6.97
CA ASP A 4 -6.49 23.61 5.95
C ASP A 4 -5.12 22.91 5.87
N ASN A 5 -4.70 22.69 4.63
CA ASN A 5 -3.38 22.27 4.16
C ASN A 5 -2.22 23.21 4.64
N ASP A 6 -2.54 24.24 5.44
CA ASP A 6 -1.59 25.20 6.03
C ASP A 6 -0.89 24.64 7.29
N GLY A 7 -1.44 23.57 7.90
CA GLY A 7 -0.89 22.92 9.09
C GLY A 7 0.48 22.27 8.88
N ASP A 8 0.76 21.78 7.68
CA ASP A 8 1.98 21.02 7.36
C ASP A 8 3.18 21.94 7.13
N CYS A 9 2.94 23.10 6.50
CA CYS A 9 3.94 24.15 6.33
C CYS A 9 4.34 24.74 7.70
N SER A 10 3.40 24.82 8.63
CA SER A 10 3.66 25.35 9.98
C SER A 10 4.60 24.46 10.82
N LEU A 11 4.42 23.13 10.77
CA LEU A 11 5.26 22.18 11.53
C LEU A 11 6.69 22.10 10.99
N THR A 12 6.84 22.02 9.67
CA THR A 12 8.16 21.97 9.01
C THR A 12 8.95 23.27 9.22
N LYS A 13 8.28 24.43 9.20
CA LYS A 13 8.87 25.72 9.59
C LYS A 13 9.32 25.74 11.05
N LEU A 14 8.50 25.23 11.97
CA LEU A 14 8.84 25.17 13.40
C LEU A 14 10.06 24.27 13.64
N ILE A 15 10.12 23.10 12.97
CA ILE A 15 11.30 22.23 13.04
C ILE A 15 12.54 22.95 12.53
N SER A 16 12.45 23.61 11.36
CA SER A 16 13.59 24.33 10.78
C SER A 16 14.10 25.42 11.71
N SER A 17 13.19 26.19 12.32
CA SER A 17 13.54 27.20 13.32
C SER A 17 14.26 26.61 14.53
N ILE A 18 13.82 25.46 15.07
CA ILE A 18 14.50 24.79 16.17
C ILE A 18 15.88 24.27 15.73
N LEU A 19 15.98 23.70 14.53
CA LEU A 19 17.24 23.18 13.98
C LEU A 19 18.31 24.27 13.80
N ASP A 20 17.89 25.48 13.40
CA ASP A 20 18.76 26.65 13.27
C ASP A 20 19.18 27.22 14.63
N HIS A 21 18.37 26.98 15.66
CA HIS A 21 18.62 27.45 17.03
C HIS A 21 19.61 26.56 17.80
N ILE A 22 19.60 25.25 17.54
CA ILE A 22 20.42 24.24 18.25
C ILE A 22 21.92 24.59 18.31
N PRO A 23 22.59 25.09 17.26
CA PRO A 23 24.00 25.45 17.30
C PRO A 23 24.36 26.53 18.34
N ASN A 24 23.42 27.40 18.71
CA ASN A 24 23.63 28.51 19.64
C ASN A 24 23.48 28.09 21.11
N LEU A 25 23.05 26.85 21.37
CA LEU A 25 22.78 26.37 22.72
C LEU A 25 24.08 26.09 23.49
N LEU A 26 24.18 26.67 24.69
CA LEU A 26 25.35 26.52 25.56
C LEU A 26 25.29 25.26 26.43
N SER A 27 24.08 24.83 26.81
CA SER A 27 23.83 23.70 27.72
C SER A 27 23.37 22.44 26.99
N PHE A 28 23.70 21.25 27.53
CA PHE A 28 23.24 19.93 27.06
C PHE A 28 23.52 19.60 25.57
N LYS A 29 24.65 20.05 25.03
CA LYS A 29 25.02 19.92 23.60
C LYS A 29 24.86 18.51 23.03
N SER A 30 25.24 17.47 23.76
CA SER A 30 25.10 16.08 23.30
C SER A 30 23.62 15.68 23.14
N LYS A 31 22.75 16.04 24.07
CA LYS A 31 21.31 15.75 23.98
C LYS A 31 20.67 16.53 22.83
N TRP A 32 21.03 17.81 22.67
CA TRP A 32 20.54 18.62 21.55
C TRP A 32 21.02 18.10 20.19
N SER A 33 22.22 17.51 20.12
CA SER A 33 22.66 16.82 18.89
C SER A 33 21.80 15.59 18.57
N SER A 34 21.39 14.81 19.57
CA SER A 34 20.45 13.69 19.40
C SER A 34 19.05 14.16 19.00
N ILE A 35 18.56 15.23 19.64
CA ILE A 35 17.28 15.88 19.30
C ILE A 35 17.31 16.39 17.86
N ARG A 36 18.42 16.99 17.41
CA ARG A 36 18.61 17.46 16.02
C ARG A 36 18.39 16.33 15.01
N VAL A 37 18.96 15.15 15.25
CA VAL A 37 18.78 13.98 14.37
C VAL A 37 17.31 13.54 14.32
N LYS A 38 16.63 13.51 15.48
CA LYS A 38 15.22 13.13 15.56
C LYS A 38 14.30 14.13 14.87
N LEU A 39 14.56 15.43 15.04
CA LEU A 39 13.84 16.51 14.36
C LEU A 39 14.02 16.43 12.84
N ALA A 40 15.24 16.19 12.36
CA ALA A 40 15.51 16.01 10.94
C ALA A 40 14.76 14.80 10.36
N ASN A 41 14.77 13.67 11.06
CA ASN A 41 14.02 12.47 10.64
C ASN A 41 12.51 12.76 10.59
N LEU A 42 11.96 13.31 11.67
CA LEU A 42 10.54 13.68 11.71
C LEU A 42 10.17 14.65 10.57
N ASN A 43 11.04 15.62 10.25
CA ASN A 43 10.82 16.55 9.15
C ASN A 43 10.70 15.85 7.79
N THR A 44 11.51 14.82 7.53
CA THR A 44 11.41 14.03 6.29
C THR A 44 10.14 13.20 6.21
N GLN A 45 9.64 12.71 7.35
CA GLN A 45 8.44 11.88 7.44
C GLN A 45 7.14 12.69 7.38
N LEU A 46 7.16 13.96 7.82
CA LEU A 46 5.96 14.79 7.94
C LEU A 46 5.23 15.00 6.61
N SER A 47 5.94 15.13 5.49
CA SER A 47 5.31 15.31 4.17
C SER A 47 4.46 14.11 3.76
N ASP A 48 4.93 12.89 4.03
CA ASP A 48 4.20 11.66 3.71
C ASP A 48 2.98 11.48 4.63
N ILE A 49 3.13 11.81 5.91
CA ILE A 49 2.06 11.69 6.91
C ILE A 49 0.95 12.72 6.64
N ALA A 50 1.34 13.96 6.36
CA ALA A 50 0.47 15.06 5.97
C ALA A 50 -0.46 14.67 4.81
N ALA A 51 0.10 14.10 3.74
CA ALA A 51 -0.66 13.66 2.58
C ALA A 51 -1.70 12.58 2.91
N SER A 52 -1.45 11.76 3.94
CA SER A 52 -2.36 10.70 4.39
C SER A 52 -3.37 11.15 5.47
N SER A 53 -3.21 12.36 6.01
CA SER A 53 -3.92 12.82 7.21
C SER A 53 -5.42 12.99 7.02
N SER A 54 -5.87 13.44 5.84
CA SER A 54 -7.30 13.62 5.55
C SER A 54 -8.10 12.31 5.56
N SER A 55 -7.42 11.17 5.47
CA SER A 55 -8.03 9.85 5.37
C SER A 55 -7.66 8.92 6.53
N ASN A 56 -6.84 9.39 7.48
CA ASN A 56 -6.34 8.58 8.58
C ASN A 56 -6.33 9.39 9.89
N GLN A 57 -7.25 9.07 10.80
CA GLN A 57 -7.35 9.72 12.11
C GLN A 57 -6.05 9.60 12.92
N LEU A 58 -5.34 8.46 12.82
CA LEU A 58 -4.08 8.26 13.53
C LEU A 58 -2.98 9.19 13.02
N ALA A 59 -3.00 9.54 11.73
CA ALA A 59 -2.06 10.51 11.16
C ALA A 59 -2.35 11.91 11.70
N LEU A 60 -3.63 12.30 11.83
CA LEU A 60 -4.03 13.56 12.45
C LEU A 60 -3.59 13.62 13.93
N ASP A 61 -3.85 12.57 14.70
CA ASP A 61 -3.49 12.51 16.12
C ASP A 61 -1.96 12.62 16.32
N LEU A 62 -1.18 11.96 15.44
CA LEU A 62 0.28 12.05 15.43
C LEU A 62 0.76 13.47 15.11
N LEU A 63 0.18 14.13 14.10
CA LEU A 63 0.53 15.51 13.74
C LEU A 63 0.24 16.49 14.87
N LEU A 64 -0.89 16.34 15.56
CA LEU A 64 -1.25 17.16 16.72
C LEU A 64 -0.27 16.93 17.89
N SER A 65 0.03 15.67 18.22
CA SER A 65 0.97 15.36 19.31
C SER A 65 2.41 15.79 19.00
N ALA A 66 2.82 15.71 17.73
CA ALA A 66 4.10 16.23 17.26
C ALA A 66 4.15 17.76 17.42
N ARG A 67 3.08 18.48 17.07
CA ARG A 67 2.98 19.94 17.25
C ARG A 67 3.23 20.36 18.69
N GLU A 68 2.54 19.74 19.64
CA GLU A 68 2.73 20.03 21.06
C GLU A 68 4.17 19.77 21.52
N THR A 69 4.76 18.69 21.01
CA THR A 69 6.14 18.31 21.36
C THR A 69 7.15 19.29 20.78
N LEU A 70 6.92 19.80 19.56
CA LEU A 70 7.78 20.80 18.93
C LEU A 70 7.71 22.16 19.63
N HIS A 71 6.52 22.60 20.04
CA HIS A 71 6.40 23.80 20.87
C HIS A 71 7.10 23.65 22.22
N ALA A 72 6.98 22.48 22.85
CA ALA A 72 7.74 22.17 24.07
C ALA A 72 9.26 22.19 23.79
N ALA A 73 9.71 21.61 22.68
CA ALA A 73 11.12 21.60 22.29
C ALA A 73 11.66 23.02 22.09
N ALA A 74 10.92 23.89 21.38
CA ALA A 74 11.29 25.29 21.18
C ALA A 74 11.39 26.04 22.52
N SER A 75 10.42 25.84 23.42
CA SER A 75 10.43 26.43 24.76
C SER A 75 11.65 25.97 25.58
N VAL A 76 11.97 24.67 25.56
CA VAL A 76 13.15 24.13 26.27
C VAL A 76 14.46 24.63 25.66
N ALA A 77 14.52 24.77 24.33
CA ALA A 77 15.69 25.30 23.62
C ALA A 77 16.00 26.74 24.04
N ALA A 78 14.98 27.61 24.09
CA ALA A 78 15.15 28.99 24.55
C ALA A 78 15.70 29.09 25.98
N ARG A 79 15.34 28.15 26.88
CA ARG A 79 15.90 28.09 28.24
C ARG A 79 17.36 27.61 28.29
N CYS A 80 17.88 27.04 27.20
CA CYS A 80 19.25 26.50 27.11
C CYS A 80 20.27 27.46 26.46
N GLU A 81 19.85 28.65 26.03
CA GLU A 81 20.72 29.66 25.38
C GLU A 81 21.59 30.44 26.36
N GLY A 82 21.10 30.68 27.57
CA GLY A 82 21.81 31.50 28.56
C GLY A 82 22.95 30.77 29.27
N PRO A 83 23.96 31.50 29.79
CA PRO A 83 25.03 30.93 30.62
C PRO A 83 24.49 30.38 31.97
N ASN A 84 23.35 30.88 32.43
CA ASN A 84 22.64 30.45 33.63
C ASN A 84 21.27 29.88 33.26
N LEU A 85 20.91 28.73 33.80
CA LEU A 85 19.60 28.11 33.59
C LEU A 85 18.57 28.69 34.57
N SER A 86 17.58 29.41 34.05
CA SER A 86 16.57 30.14 34.83
C SER A 86 15.72 29.26 35.75
N GLU A 87 15.46 28.01 35.38
CA GLU A 87 14.61 27.07 36.12
C GLU A 87 15.39 25.96 36.86
N GLY A 88 16.73 26.05 36.86
CA GLY A 88 17.60 25.07 37.51
C GLY A 88 17.95 23.85 36.64
N LYS A 89 19.18 23.34 36.81
CA LYS A 89 19.77 22.28 35.95
C LYS A 89 18.95 21.00 35.88
N LEU A 90 18.42 20.54 37.02
CA LEU A 90 17.66 19.28 37.08
C LEU A 90 16.34 19.37 36.32
N LYS A 91 15.62 20.48 36.47
CA LYS A 91 14.34 20.69 35.79
C LYS A 91 14.55 20.77 34.28
N THR A 92 15.50 21.59 33.82
CA THR A 92 15.84 21.69 32.39
C THR A 92 16.33 20.35 31.84
N HIS A 93 17.15 19.60 32.57
CA HIS A 93 17.60 18.26 32.16
C HIS A 93 16.42 17.30 31.97
N SER A 94 15.48 17.27 32.92
CA SER A 94 14.27 16.43 32.84
C SER A 94 13.38 16.84 31.66
N ASP A 95 13.25 18.13 31.39
CA ASP A 95 12.43 18.63 30.28
C ASP A 95 13.08 18.28 28.92
N VAL A 96 14.42 18.39 28.81
CA VAL A 96 15.17 17.95 27.62
C VAL A 96 14.99 16.45 27.39
N ASP A 97 15.07 15.62 28.43
CA ASP A 97 14.86 14.17 28.32
C ASP A 97 13.42 13.83 27.90
N SER A 98 12.44 14.55 28.46
CA SER A 98 11.03 14.40 28.09
C SER A 98 10.80 14.71 26.61
N VAL A 99 11.33 15.84 26.12
CA VAL A 99 11.26 16.21 24.69
C VAL A 99 11.95 15.17 23.81
N MET A 100 13.14 14.73 24.19
CA MET A 100 13.89 13.71 23.44
C MET A 100 13.12 12.39 23.34
N ALA A 101 12.53 11.93 24.45
CA ALA A 101 11.74 10.70 24.49
C ALA A 101 10.45 10.80 23.68
N ARG A 102 9.77 11.96 23.73
CA ARG A 102 8.56 12.22 22.93
C ARG A 102 8.88 12.27 21.43
N LEU A 103 9.95 12.94 21.02
CA LEU A 103 10.38 12.97 19.62
C LEU A 103 10.78 11.58 19.12
N ASP A 104 11.45 10.78 19.95
CA ASP A 104 11.79 9.39 19.59
C ASP A 104 10.54 8.54 19.34
N ARG A 105 9.50 8.73 20.17
CA ARG A 105 8.21 8.09 19.97
C ARG A 105 7.56 8.53 18.66
N HIS A 106 7.50 9.84 18.40
CA HIS A 106 6.89 10.36 17.17
C HIS A 106 7.56 9.84 15.90
N VAL A 107 8.89 9.74 15.90
CA VAL A 107 9.65 9.18 14.77
C VAL A 107 9.31 7.69 14.54
N LYS A 108 9.17 6.90 15.60
CA LYS A 108 8.80 5.48 15.50
C LYS A 108 7.36 5.30 15.06
N ASP A 109 6.44 6.08 15.62
CA ASP A 109 5.02 6.02 15.27
C ASP A 109 4.79 6.46 13.82
N ALA A 110 5.51 7.50 13.37
CA ALA A 110 5.58 7.94 11.98
C ALA A 110 6.03 6.80 11.05
N GLU A 111 7.11 6.10 11.40
CA GLU A 111 7.62 4.98 10.61
C GLU A 111 6.61 3.84 10.49
N VAL A 112 5.94 3.48 11.59
CA VAL A 112 4.90 2.44 11.59
C VAL A 112 3.70 2.87 10.75
N LEU A 113 3.28 4.13 10.85
CA LEU A 113 2.14 4.65 10.11
C LEU A 113 2.40 4.67 8.60
N ILE A 114 3.59 5.12 8.18
CA ILE A 114 4.00 5.11 6.76
C ILE A 114 4.01 3.68 6.21
N LYS A 115 4.63 2.73 6.94
CA LYS A 115 4.64 1.31 6.55
C LYS A 115 3.23 0.73 6.44
N SER A 116 2.36 1.07 7.39
CA SER A 116 0.97 0.58 7.40
C SER A 116 0.13 1.18 6.27
N GLY A 117 0.35 2.45 5.93
CA GLY A 117 -0.29 3.12 4.79
C GLY A 117 0.02 2.43 3.46
N LEU A 118 1.30 2.12 3.22
CA LEU A 118 1.73 1.40 2.02
C LEU A 118 1.08 0.01 1.91
N LEU A 119 0.98 -0.72 3.03
CA LEU A 119 0.30 -2.02 3.06
C LEU A 119 -1.18 -1.88 2.71
N ASN A 120 -1.87 -0.86 3.24
CA ASN A 120 -3.28 -0.62 2.96
C ASN A 120 -3.53 -0.27 1.48
N GLU A 121 -2.64 0.50 0.85
CA GLU A 121 -2.71 0.78 -0.58
C GLU A 121 -2.58 -0.50 -1.42
N ILE A 122 -1.61 -1.36 -1.10
CA ILE A 122 -1.40 -2.65 -1.77
C ILE A 122 -2.65 -3.53 -1.63
N VAL A 123 -3.23 -3.62 -0.42
CA VAL A 123 -4.46 -4.38 -0.16
C VAL A 123 -5.63 -3.83 -0.96
N SER A 124 -5.77 -2.50 -1.05
CA SER A 124 -6.81 -1.83 -1.85
C SER A 124 -6.67 -2.13 -3.34
N ILE A 125 -5.44 -2.07 -3.88
CA ILE A 125 -5.16 -2.42 -5.28
C ILE A 125 -5.50 -3.89 -5.55
N LEU A 126 -5.08 -4.79 -4.65
CA LEU A 126 -5.37 -6.22 -4.79
C LEU A 126 -6.87 -6.49 -4.77
N SER A 127 -7.60 -5.91 -3.82
CA SER A 127 -9.07 -6.04 -3.72
C SER A 127 -9.78 -5.56 -4.99
N LYS A 128 -9.35 -4.43 -5.57
CA LYS A 128 -9.87 -3.94 -6.85
C LYS A 128 -9.60 -4.93 -7.99
N LYS A 129 -8.40 -5.50 -8.06
CA LYS A 129 -8.05 -6.53 -9.06
C LYS A 129 -8.88 -7.81 -8.88
N GLU A 130 -9.08 -8.26 -7.65
CA GLU A 130 -9.94 -9.41 -7.36
C GLU A 130 -11.40 -9.16 -7.75
N ALA A 131 -11.93 -7.96 -7.48
CA ALA A 131 -13.28 -7.58 -7.91
C ALA A 131 -13.41 -7.55 -9.44
N ALA A 132 -12.42 -6.99 -10.13
CA ALA A 132 -12.37 -6.99 -11.59
C ALA A 132 -12.32 -8.42 -12.15
N ALA A 133 -11.46 -9.28 -11.60
CA ALA A 133 -11.35 -10.68 -11.98
C ALA A 133 -12.66 -11.45 -11.75
N ARG A 134 -13.33 -11.26 -10.61
CA ARG A 134 -14.67 -11.83 -10.36
C ARG A 134 -15.67 -11.41 -11.41
N ASN A 135 -15.72 -10.11 -11.75
CA ASN A 135 -16.62 -9.61 -12.77
C ASN A 135 -16.34 -10.23 -14.15
N LEU A 136 -15.05 -10.41 -14.48
CA LEU A 136 -14.59 -11.06 -15.70
C LEU A 136 -15.09 -12.52 -15.77
N VAL A 137 -14.93 -13.28 -14.68
CA VAL A 137 -15.43 -14.66 -14.55
C VAL A 137 -16.96 -14.72 -14.68
N ILE A 138 -17.68 -13.80 -14.01
CA ILE A 138 -19.14 -13.70 -14.11
C ILE A 138 -19.58 -13.41 -15.55
N GLN A 139 -18.93 -12.46 -16.23
CA GLN A 139 -19.22 -12.16 -17.64
C GLN A 139 -18.99 -13.37 -18.55
N LEU A 140 -17.93 -14.14 -18.32
CA LEU A 140 -17.69 -15.39 -19.05
C LEU A 140 -18.72 -16.47 -18.75
N GLN A 141 -19.32 -16.47 -17.55
CA GLN A 141 -20.31 -17.46 -17.16
C GLN A 141 -21.69 -17.14 -17.74
N ILE A 142 -22.21 -15.92 -17.51
CA ILE A 142 -23.61 -15.55 -17.82
C ILE A 142 -23.76 -14.52 -18.95
N GLY A 143 -22.67 -14.04 -19.54
CA GLY A 143 -22.73 -13.03 -20.60
C GLY A 143 -23.35 -13.52 -21.92
N LYS A 144 -23.72 -12.57 -22.79
CA LYS A 144 -24.09 -12.87 -24.18
C LYS A 144 -22.87 -13.35 -24.99
N PRO A 145 -23.03 -14.10 -26.09
CA PRO A 145 -21.90 -14.65 -26.87
C PRO A 145 -20.86 -13.61 -27.30
N GLU A 146 -21.33 -12.44 -27.78
CA GLU A 146 -20.46 -11.32 -28.18
C GLU A 146 -19.64 -10.77 -27.01
N SER A 147 -20.29 -10.60 -25.85
CA SER A 147 -19.63 -10.16 -24.62
C SER A 147 -18.61 -11.20 -24.16
N LYS A 148 -18.96 -12.50 -24.14
CA LYS A 148 -18.05 -13.59 -23.76
C LYS A 148 -16.80 -13.59 -24.64
N ASN A 149 -16.94 -13.41 -25.95
CA ASN A 149 -15.82 -13.34 -26.87
C ASN A 149 -14.91 -12.12 -26.60
N SER A 150 -15.49 -10.94 -26.38
CA SER A 150 -14.72 -9.73 -26.01
C SER A 150 -13.98 -9.91 -24.68
N THR A 151 -14.65 -10.49 -23.68
CA THR A 151 -14.07 -10.80 -22.37
C THR A 151 -12.92 -11.81 -22.49
N MET A 152 -13.05 -12.81 -23.35
CA MET A 152 -11.99 -13.78 -23.65
C MET A 152 -10.77 -13.13 -24.31
N GLU A 153 -10.99 -12.23 -25.26
CA GLU A 153 -9.92 -11.44 -25.89
C GLU A 153 -9.17 -10.56 -24.89
N SER A 154 -9.89 -10.00 -23.91
CA SER A 154 -9.26 -9.28 -22.80
C SER A 154 -8.38 -10.20 -21.98
N LEU A 155 -8.87 -11.38 -21.62
CA LEU A 155 -8.14 -12.37 -20.81
C LEU A 155 -6.86 -12.87 -21.50
N LEU A 156 -6.88 -13.03 -22.82
CA LEU A 156 -5.69 -13.40 -23.61
C LEU A 156 -4.57 -12.34 -23.53
N ARG A 157 -4.93 -11.06 -23.38
CA ARG A 157 -3.98 -9.94 -23.27
C ARG A 157 -3.55 -9.62 -21.84
N GLU A 158 -4.19 -10.20 -20.83
CA GLU A 158 -3.81 -9.97 -19.43
C GLU A 158 -2.41 -10.54 -19.13
N ASP A 159 -1.75 -10.01 -18.10
CA ASP A 159 -0.51 -10.53 -17.54
C ASP A 159 -0.76 -11.78 -16.69
N ASP A 160 0.27 -12.63 -16.52
CA ASP A 160 0.13 -13.91 -15.81
C ASP A 160 -0.37 -13.71 -14.37
N LYS A 161 0.00 -12.60 -13.73
CA LYS A 161 -0.45 -12.27 -12.37
C LYS A 161 -1.96 -12.04 -12.30
N ASN A 162 -2.55 -11.30 -13.25
CA ASN A 162 -4.00 -11.07 -13.26
C ASN A 162 -4.76 -12.34 -13.68
N VAL A 163 -4.19 -13.15 -14.58
CA VAL A 163 -4.74 -14.48 -14.91
C VAL A 163 -4.77 -15.37 -13.66
N MET A 164 -3.74 -15.36 -12.82
CA MET A 164 -3.72 -16.08 -11.53
C MET A 164 -4.80 -15.60 -10.56
N ILE A 165 -5.06 -14.30 -10.50
CA ILE A 165 -6.18 -13.76 -9.70
C ILE A 165 -7.51 -14.29 -10.26
N SER A 166 -7.70 -14.29 -11.58
CA SER A 166 -8.89 -14.85 -12.22
C SER A 166 -9.06 -16.35 -11.98
N ILE A 167 -7.97 -17.13 -11.99
CA ILE A 167 -7.98 -18.56 -11.62
C ILE A 167 -8.47 -18.73 -10.18
N ALA A 168 -7.97 -17.93 -9.24
CA ALA A 168 -8.40 -17.97 -7.84
C ALA A 168 -9.88 -17.59 -7.66
N GLN A 169 -10.46 -16.81 -8.59
CA GLN A 169 -11.89 -16.48 -8.62
C GLN A 169 -12.75 -17.52 -9.37
N GLY A 170 -12.19 -18.65 -9.79
CA GLY A 170 -12.95 -19.74 -10.41
C GLY A 170 -13.03 -19.70 -11.94
N LEU A 171 -12.04 -19.12 -12.61
CA LEU A 171 -11.96 -19.08 -14.07
C LEU A 171 -11.95 -20.47 -14.73
N VAL A 172 -11.17 -21.42 -14.21
CA VAL A 172 -10.94 -22.73 -14.86
C VAL A 172 -12.24 -23.53 -15.11
N PRO A 173 -13.13 -23.73 -14.12
CA PRO A 173 -14.40 -24.42 -14.36
C PRO A 173 -15.29 -23.71 -15.40
N VAL A 174 -15.24 -22.37 -15.47
CA VAL A 174 -15.99 -21.60 -16.49
C VAL A 174 -15.43 -21.87 -17.88
N LEU A 175 -14.10 -21.86 -18.03
CA LEU A 175 -13.43 -22.19 -19.30
C LEU A 175 -13.78 -23.60 -19.79
N VAL A 176 -13.73 -24.59 -18.90
CA VAL A 176 -14.09 -25.98 -19.24
C VAL A 176 -15.53 -26.07 -19.75
N ARG A 177 -16.50 -25.37 -19.13
CA ARG A 177 -17.89 -25.32 -19.62
C ARG A 177 -18.05 -24.57 -20.95
N LEU A 178 -17.20 -23.58 -21.23
CA LEU A 178 -17.22 -22.87 -22.51
C LEU A 178 -16.75 -23.77 -23.67
N LEU A 179 -15.87 -24.75 -23.42
CA LEU A 179 -15.47 -25.74 -24.43
C LEU A 179 -16.64 -26.58 -24.94
N ASP A 180 -17.68 -26.77 -24.15
CA ASP A 180 -18.89 -27.51 -24.56
C ASP A 180 -19.89 -26.63 -25.31
N SER A 181 -20.04 -25.37 -24.90
CA SER A 181 -21.19 -24.53 -25.24
C SER A 181 -20.94 -23.43 -26.30
N CYS A 182 -19.72 -23.29 -26.82
CA CYS A 182 -19.34 -22.18 -27.71
C CYS A 182 -18.93 -22.61 -29.14
N SER A 183 -18.83 -21.62 -30.04
CA SER A 183 -18.34 -21.79 -31.42
C SER A 183 -16.89 -22.26 -31.48
N LEU A 184 -16.48 -22.88 -32.59
CA LEU A 184 -15.11 -23.37 -32.79
C LEU A 184 -14.05 -22.28 -32.53
N SER A 185 -14.26 -21.08 -33.08
CA SER A 185 -13.39 -19.90 -32.88
C SER A 185 -13.22 -19.48 -31.41
N MET A 186 -14.25 -19.71 -30.59
CA MET A 186 -14.19 -19.43 -29.16
C MET A 186 -13.51 -20.58 -28.40
N LYS A 187 -13.71 -21.84 -28.84
CA LYS A 187 -13.01 -23.00 -28.26
C LYS A 187 -11.51 -22.88 -28.42
N GLU A 188 -11.01 -22.46 -29.59
CA GLU A 188 -9.57 -22.23 -29.81
C GLU A 188 -8.98 -21.23 -28.79
N LYS A 189 -9.66 -20.09 -28.58
CA LYS A 189 -9.23 -19.09 -27.58
C LYS A 189 -9.21 -19.65 -26.17
N VAL A 190 -10.25 -20.42 -25.81
CA VAL A 190 -10.33 -21.09 -24.51
C VAL A 190 -9.18 -22.08 -24.33
N VAL A 191 -8.86 -22.88 -25.36
CA VAL A 191 -7.71 -23.81 -25.34
C VAL A 191 -6.39 -23.06 -25.18
N VAL A 192 -6.21 -21.92 -25.86
CA VAL A 192 -5.01 -21.07 -25.69
C VAL A 192 -4.88 -20.59 -24.25
N VAL A 193 -5.97 -20.10 -23.65
CA VAL A 193 -5.97 -19.69 -22.23
C VAL A 193 -5.63 -20.88 -21.34
N ILE A 194 -6.26 -22.04 -21.51
CA ILE A 194 -5.99 -23.24 -20.71
C ILE A 194 -4.54 -23.70 -20.86
N SER A 195 -4.00 -23.66 -22.08
CA SER A 195 -2.58 -23.96 -22.36
C SER A 195 -1.67 -22.99 -21.63
N ARG A 196 -1.99 -21.70 -21.62
CA ARG A 196 -1.22 -20.72 -20.85
C ARG A 196 -1.29 -21.02 -19.36
N ILE A 197 -2.48 -21.30 -18.83
CA ILE A 197 -2.68 -21.67 -17.43
C ILE A 197 -1.81 -22.88 -17.08
N SER A 198 -1.78 -23.92 -17.93
CA SER A 198 -1.03 -25.15 -17.65
C SER A 198 0.49 -24.98 -17.58
N THR A 199 1.05 -23.93 -18.18
CA THR A 199 2.48 -23.60 -18.06
C THR A 199 2.87 -23.06 -16.68
N VAL A 200 1.89 -22.62 -15.88
CA VAL A 200 2.14 -22.06 -14.55
C VAL A 200 2.00 -23.15 -13.48
N GLU A 201 3.10 -23.48 -12.78
CA GLU A 201 3.11 -24.56 -11.78
C GLU A 201 2.04 -24.39 -10.70
N SER A 202 1.85 -23.15 -10.21
CA SER A 202 0.92 -22.85 -9.13
C SER A 202 -0.55 -23.01 -9.52
N SER A 203 -0.90 -23.13 -10.80
CA SER A 203 -2.29 -23.28 -11.28
C SER A 203 -2.67 -24.75 -11.57
N LYS A 204 -1.68 -25.66 -11.70
CA LYS A 204 -1.92 -27.05 -12.13
C LYS A 204 -2.92 -27.79 -11.27
N HIS A 205 -2.91 -27.55 -9.96
CA HIS A 205 -3.86 -28.17 -9.03
C HIS A 205 -5.32 -27.87 -9.40
N VAL A 206 -5.62 -26.67 -9.92
CA VAL A 206 -6.97 -26.29 -10.36
C VAL A 206 -7.33 -27.01 -11.67
N LEU A 207 -6.38 -27.15 -12.59
CA LEU A 207 -6.60 -27.90 -13.83
C LEU A 207 -6.81 -29.40 -13.55
N ILE A 208 -6.07 -29.97 -12.60
CA ILE A 208 -6.20 -31.37 -12.19
C ILE A 208 -7.59 -31.62 -11.58
N ALA A 209 -8.12 -30.67 -10.79
CA ALA A 209 -9.46 -30.77 -10.21
C ALA A 209 -10.55 -30.90 -11.28
N GLU A 210 -10.40 -30.24 -12.43
CA GLU A 210 -11.31 -30.33 -13.58
C GLU A 210 -10.84 -31.32 -14.66
N GLY A 211 -9.78 -32.08 -14.39
CA GLY A 211 -8.96 -32.76 -15.40
C GLY A 211 -9.72 -33.77 -16.26
N LEU A 212 -10.63 -34.56 -15.67
CA LEU A 212 -11.41 -35.54 -16.42
C LEU A 212 -12.33 -34.89 -17.46
N SER A 213 -13.03 -33.83 -17.06
CA SER A 213 -13.89 -33.06 -17.97
C SER A 213 -13.05 -32.36 -19.02
N LEU A 214 -11.98 -31.70 -18.61
CA LEU A 214 -11.08 -30.98 -19.50
C LEU A 214 -10.51 -31.88 -20.59
N LEU A 215 -9.95 -33.05 -20.24
CA LEU A 215 -9.36 -33.99 -21.20
C LEU A 215 -10.38 -34.47 -22.24
N ASN A 216 -11.60 -34.82 -21.80
CA ASN A 216 -12.67 -35.23 -22.71
C ASN A 216 -13.03 -34.12 -23.72
N HIS A 217 -13.12 -32.87 -23.27
CA HIS A 217 -13.42 -31.75 -24.15
C HIS A 217 -12.26 -31.45 -25.11
N LEU A 218 -11.02 -31.52 -24.65
CA LEU A 218 -9.84 -31.32 -25.51
C LEU A 218 -9.73 -32.39 -26.59
N LEU A 219 -10.00 -33.66 -26.26
CA LEU A 219 -10.01 -34.75 -27.22
C LEU A 219 -11.06 -34.54 -28.32
N ARG A 220 -12.28 -34.11 -27.94
CA ARG A 220 -13.33 -33.76 -28.90
C ARG A 220 -12.98 -32.57 -29.80
N VAL A 221 -12.30 -31.56 -29.26
CA VAL A 221 -11.82 -30.41 -30.05
C VAL A 221 -10.78 -30.85 -31.07
N LEU A 222 -9.86 -31.75 -30.69
CA LEU A 222 -8.87 -32.32 -31.61
C LEU A 222 -9.52 -33.17 -32.72
N GLU A 223 -10.52 -34.00 -32.36
CA GLU A 223 -11.29 -34.79 -33.34
C GLU A 223 -12.07 -33.90 -34.31
N SER A 224 -12.67 -32.80 -33.83
CA SER A 224 -13.43 -31.85 -34.64
C SER A 224 -12.55 -30.95 -35.51
N GLY A 225 -11.27 -30.80 -35.14
CA GLY A 225 -10.25 -30.06 -35.90
C GLY A 225 -9.61 -30.87 -37.04
N SER A 226 -10.03 -32.12 -37.25
CA SER A 226 -9.50 -33.01 -38.30
C SER A 226 -9.99 -32.70 -39.73
N GLY A 227 -10.51 -31.49 -39.96
CA GLY A 227 -10.77 -30.96 -41.30
C GLY A 227 -9.55 -30.24 -41.88
N PHE A 228 -8.45 -30.97 -42.11
CA PHE A 228 -7.47 -30.61 -43.14
C PHE A 228 -7.80 -31.39 -44.42
#